data_AF-A0A7S1LIN3-F1
#
_entry.id   AF-A0A7S1LIN3-F1
#
_cell.length_a   1.000
_cell.length_b   1.000
_cell.length_c   1.000
_cell.angle_alpha   90.00
_cell.angle_beta   90.00
_cell.angle_gamma   90.00
#
_symmetry.space_group_name_H-M   'P 1'
#
loop_
_entity.id
_entity.type
_entity.pdbx_description
1 polymer ?
#
loop_
_entity_poly.entity_id
_entity_poly.type
_entity_poly.pdbx_seq_one_letter_code
_entity_poly.pdbx_strand_id
1 'polypeptide(L)'
;WLKYPVNLPSPLANPHPVPPMAAQRWEVVGGGSSGGIVAREGKEVRSTELPTRLATGALIQELQMEGERLRYKKLTGRGPDTGWVSLKFKGADLVVRTDKRPWNPYELLGIKPDATDAAIKSAFRKASVKVHPDRCPDDPDAASKFRELTHAREFLLSPHKRLFYNIKNRLIQPVVSVEWWSDWDTIFDEIDADLDLEGLTSEPGIPPQVPTDGGRVDILIMGATGLTGTVACSICHRQLQGRTWAIAGRDGRKLERLRSKFEPSPGFRGMTRVESAEDLERLARTARVVCDVTGPKIEVGTKMAEACVKAGTHYVEVTGEVIHNRLLRDTVDGSARAAGVCVLGAGGLNC
;
A
#
# COMPACT_ATOMS: atom_id res chain seq x y z
N TRP A 1 -27.03 16.45 -34.56
CA TRP A 1 -26.58 15.31 -35.37
C TRP A 1 -25.60 14.52 -34.51
N LEU A 2 -25.89 13.37 -33.90
CA LEU A 2 -26.87 12.31 -34.10
C LEU A 2 -27.40 11.84 -32.72
N LYS A 3 -28.70 11.55 -32.67
CA LYS A 3 -29.36 10.78 -31.59
C LYS A 3 -29.06 9.29 -31.83
N TYR A 4 -28.48 8.60 -30.85
CA TYR A 4 -28.57 7.15 -30.71
C TYR A 4 -29.01 6.84 -29.27
N PRO A 5 -30.14 6.13 -29.07
CA PRO A 5 -30.48 5.62 -27.75
C PRO A 5 -29.57 4.44 -27.45
N VAL A 6 -28.68 4.59 -26.47
CA VAL A 6 -27.90 3.47 -25.95
C VAL A 6 -28.84 2.64 -25.08
N ASN A 7 -29.43 1.61 -25.69
CA ASN A 7 -30.16 0.57 -24.97
C ASN A 7 -29.11 -0.33 -24.33
N LEU A 8 -28.68 0.00 -23.10
CA LEU A 8 -27.80 -0.88 -22.33
C LEU A 8 -28.60 -2.15 -22.01
N PRO A 9 -28.13 -3.36 -22.38
CA PRO A 9 -28.79 -4.57 -21.94
C PRO A 9 -28.78 -4.60 -20.41
N SER A 10 -29.95 -4.89 -19.84
CA SER A 10 -30.09 -5.25 -18.43
C SER A 10 -28.97 -6.21 -18.04
N PRO A 11 -28.25 -6.01 -16.92
CA PRO A 11 -27.21 -6.94 -16.52
C PRO A 11 -27.88 -8.30 -16.42
N LEU A 12 -27.48 -9.21 -17.33
CA LEU A 12 -27.87 -10.60 -17.30
C LEU A 12 -27.75 -11.04 -15.85
N ALA A 13 -28.86 -11.49 -15.27
CA ALA A 13 -28.86 -12.19 -14.01
C ALA A 13 -27.91 -13.38 -14.20
N ASN A 14 -26.65 -13.18 -13.77
CA ASN A 14 -25.68 -14.24 -13.70
C ASN A 14 -26.33 -15.29 -12.81
N PRO A 15 -26.61 -16.51 -13.28
CA PRO A 15 -27.06 -17.56 -12.40
C PRO A 15 -26.00 -17.65 -11.31
N HIS A 16 -26.38 -17.38 -10.07
CA HIS A 16 -25.48 -17.43 -8.93
C HIS A 16 -24.65 -18.71 -9.05
N PRO A 17 -23.32 -18.65 -9.29
CA PRO A 17 -22.52 -19.84 -9.17
C PRO A 17 -22.74 -20.32 -7.74
N VAL A 18 -23.13 -21.59 -7.60
CA VAL A 18 -23.15 -22.29 -6.31
C VAL A 18 -21.88 -21.84 -5.57
N PRO A 19 -21.99 -21.25 -4.35
CA PRO A 19 -20.82 -20.73 -3.68
C PRO A 19 -19.78 -21.85 -3.63
N PRO A 20 -18.56 -21.64 -4.16
CA PRO A 20 -17.56 -22.69 -4.17
C PRO A 20 -17.41 -23.16 -2.73
N MET A 21 -17.56 -24.47 -2.54
CA MET A 21 -17.38 -25.14 -1.26
C MET A 21 -16.11 -24.56 -0.61
N ALA A 22 -16.23 -24.02 0.62
CA ALA A 22 -15.13 -23.28 1.23
C ALA A 22 -13.83 -24.09 1.15
N ALA A 23 -12.80 -23.54 0.50
CA ALA A 23 -11.58 -24.28 0.22
C ALA A 23 -10.93 -24.79 1.52
N GLN A 24 -10.56 -26.07 1.54
CA GLN A 24 -9.98 -26.74 2.70
C GLN A 24 -8.70 -26.02 3.15
N ARG A 25 -8.54 -25.83 4.47
CA ARG A 25 -7.34 -25.24 5.09
C ARG A 25 -6.53 -26.28 5.84
N TRP A 26 -5.23 -26.02 5.92
CA TRP A 26 -4.25 -26.87 6.58
C TRP A 26 -3.29 -26.02 7.43
N GLU A 27 -2.83 -26.59 8.54
CA GLU A 27 -1.78 -26.04 9.40
C GLU A 27 -0.51 -26.86 9.27
N VAL A 28 0.63 -26.20 9.11
CA VAL A 28 1.93 -26.85 9.09
C VAL A 28 2.35 -27.21 10.51
N VAL A 29 2.41 -28.51 10.82
CA VAL A 29 2.81 -29.03 12.14
C VAL A 29 4.19 -29.68 12.13
N GLY A 30 4.69 -30.04 10.95
CA GLY A 30 5.99 -30.68 10.78
C GLY A 30 7.16 -29.69 10.73
N GLY A 31 8.37 -30.23 10.86
CA GLY A 31 9.61 -29.51 10.58
C GLY A 31 10.03 -28.46 11.63
N GLY A 32 9.47 -28.49 12.84
CA GLY A 32 9.72 -27.49 13.88
C GLY A 32 11.20 -27.28 14.20
N SER A 33 11.97 -28.38 14.35
CA SER A 33 13.43 -28.32 14.58
C SER A 33 14.23 -27.78 13.40
N SER A 34 13.63 -27.75 12.20
CA SER A 34 14.23 -27.27 10.95
C SER A 34 13.65 -25.92 10.51
N GLY A 35 12.84 -25.28 11.35
CA GLY A 35 12.15 -24.02 11.04
C GLY A 35 11.02 -24.13 10.01
N GLY A 36 10.59 -25.36 9.65
CA GLY A 36 9.51 -25.61 8.70
C GLY A 36 9.72 -26.80 7.77
N ILE A 37 8.74 -27.04 6.91
CA ILE A 37 8.72 -28.11 5.93
C ILE A 37 9.24 -27.64 4.56
N VAL A 38 9.78 -28.58 3.79
CA VAL A 38 10.26 -28.30 2.43
C VAL A 38 9.06 -28.17 1.50
N ALA A 39 8.97 -27.03 0.84
CA ALA A 39 8.04 -26.80 -0.27
C ALA A 39 8.79 -26.96 -1.60
N ARG A 40 8.10 -27.46 -2.62
CA ARG A 40 8.69 -27.75 -3.94
C ARG A 40 7.89 -27.11 -5.07
N GLU A 41 8.55 -26.87 -6.20
CA GLU A 41 7.93 -26.31 -7.40
C GLU A 41 6.94 -27.31 -8.05
N GLY A 42 7.32 -28.59 -8.06
CA GLY A 42 6.57 -29.68 -8.68
C GLY A 42 5.90 -30.62 -7.68
N LYS A 43 4.98 -31.44 -8.19
CA LYS A 43 4.23 -32.41 -7.39
C LYS A 43 5.08 -33.57 -6.91
N GLU A 44 6.19 -33.86 -7.58
CA GLU A 44 7.07 -34.97 -7.27
C GLU A 44 7.91 -34.68 -6.02
N VAL A 45 8.23 -35.73 -5.24
CA VAL A 45 9.09 -35.61 -4.05
C VAL A 45 10.55 -35.26 -4.38
N ARG A 46 10.94 -35.36 -5.65
CA ARG A 46 12.29 -35.04 -6.14
C ARG A 46 12.35 -33.76 -6.99
N SER A 47 11.24 -33.05 -7.18
CA SER A 47 11.24 -31.79 -7.93
C SER A 47 12.01 -30.70 -7.18
N THR A 48 12.37 -29.61 -7.86
CA THR A 48 13.11 -28.47 -7.29
C THR A 48 12.52 -28.00 -5.95
N GLU A 49 13.38 -27.83 -4.94
CA GLU A 49 13.01 -27.23 -3.66
C GLU A 49 12.90 -25.72 -3.83
N LEU A 50 11.87 -25.13 -3.21
CA LEU A 50 11.74 -23.68 -3.16
C LEU A 50 12.80 -23.09 -2.21
N PRO A 51 13.26 -21.85 -2.45
CA PRO A 51 14.37 -21.25 -1.70
C PRO A 51 14.13 -21.10 -0.19
N THR A 52 12.87 -21.13 0.25
CA THR A 52 12.51 -20.99 1.66
C THR A 52 11.59 -22.12 2.11
N ARG A 53 11.72 -22.54 3.37
CA ARG A 53 10.83 -23.52 3.99
C ARG A 53 9.51 -22.86 4.38
N LEU A 54 8.44 -23.64 4.29
CA LEU A 54 7.14 -23.25 4.81
C LEU A 54 7.14 -23.49 6.33
N ALA A 55 7.07 -22.41 7.10
CA ALA A 55 7.30 -22.46 8.55
C ALA A 55 6.22 -23.25 9.30
N THR A 56 6.61 -23.93 10.37
CA THR A 56 5.68 -24.56 11.32
C THR A 56 4.75 -23.49 11.91
N GLY A 57 3.45 -23.80 12.01
CA GLY A 57 2.37 -22.88 12.38
C GLY A 57 1.80 -22.06 11.22
N ALA A 58 2.34 -22.17 10.00
CA ALA A 58 1.75 -21.50 8.83
C ALA A 58 0.39 -22.10 8.48
N LEU A 59 -0.57 -21.24 8.16
CA LEU A 59 -1.86 -21.66 7.60
C LEU A 59 -1.80 -21.60 6.07
N ILE A 60 -2.29 -22.65 5.42
CA ILE A 60 -2.32 -22.76 3.97
C ILE A 60 -3.69 -23.23 3.48
N GLN A 61 -4.05 -22.84 2.27
CA GLN A 61 -5.26 -23.27 1.59
C GLN A 61 -4.92 -24.33 0.54
N GLU A 62 -5.73 -25.38 0.48
CA GLU A 62 -5.69 -26.39 -0.56
C GLU A 62 -6.05 -25.80 -1.92
N LEU A 63 -5.15 -25.95 -2.88
CA LEU A 63 -5.43 -25.68 -4.29
C LEU A 63 -5.67 -26.96 -5.08
N GLN A 64 -4.91 -28.01 -4.75
CA GLN A 64 -4.96 -29.30 -5.44
C GLN A 64 -4.38 -30.38 -4.54
N MET A 65 -4.89 -31.60 -4.65
CA MET A 65 -4.43 -32.77 -3.91
C MET A 65 -4.14 -33.92 -4.89
N GLU A 66 -2.94 -34.51 -4.80
CA GLU A 66 -2.57 -35.73 -5.53
C GLU A 66 -1.90 -36.73 -4.57
N GLY A 67 -2.65 -37.76 -4.13
CA GLY A 67 -2.15 -38.77 -3.20
C GLY A 67 -1.81 -38.19 -1.82
N GLU A 68 -0.52 -38.11 -1.48
CA GLU A 68 -0.03 -37.46 -0.24
C GLU A 68 0.64 -36.11 -0.53
N ARG A 69 0.36 -35.51 -1.69
CA ARG A 69 0.94 -34.24 -2.13
C ARG A 69 -0.13 -33.17 -2.18
N LEU A 70 0.13 -32.07 -1.48
CA LEU A 70 -0.75 -30.92 -1.37
C LEU A 70 -0.12 -29.73 -2.10
N ARG A 71 -0.80 -29.25 -3.14
CA ARG A 71 -0.53 -27.94 -3.72
C ARG A 71 -1.25 -26.90 -2.92
N TYR A 72 -0.54 -25.86 -2.50
CA TYR A 72 -1.06 -24.91 -1.54
C TYR A 72 -0.92 -23.45 -1.99
N LYS A 73 -1.75 -22.60 -1.37
CA LYS A 73 -1.56 -21.15 -1.28
C LYS A 73 -1.41 -20.77 0.19
N LYS A 74 -0.34 -20.08 0.55
CA LYS A 74 -0.10 -19.63 1.93
C LYS A 74 -1.09 -18.55 2.32
N LEU A 75 -1.66 -18.67 3.53
CA LEU A 75 -2.56 -17.69 4.11
C LEU A 75 -1.84 -16.86 5.19
N THR A 76 -1.07 -17.50 6.07
CA THR A 76 -0.29 -16.85 7.13
C THR A 76 1.05 -17.57 7.33
N GLY A 77 1.96 -16.96 8.10
CA GLY A 77 3.27 -17.55 8.41
C GLY A 77 4.37 -17.24 7.38
N ARG A 78 5.60 -17.66 7.71
CA ARG A 78 6.79 -17.47 6.85
C ARG A 78 6.92 -18.61 5.84
N GLY A 79 7.62 -18.34 4.73
CA GLY A 79 7.87 -19.30 3.65
C GLY A 79 7.25 -18.89 2.32
N PRO A 80 7.23 -19.78 1.31
CA PRO A 80 6.77 -19.45 -0.03
C PRO A 80 5.24 -19.30 -0.10
N ASP A 81 4.76 -18.41 -0.96
CA ASP A 81 3.32 -18.13 -1.10
C ASP A 81 2.54 -19.25 -1.80
N THR A 82 3.21 -20.06 -2.61
CA THR A 82 2.63 -21.27 -3.23
C THR A 82 3.70 -22.35 -3.36
N GLY A 83 3.26 -23.59 -3.54
CA GLY A 83 4.15 -24.72 -3.80
C GLY A 83 3.46 -26.05 -3.56
N TRP A 84 4.24 -27.13 -3.58
CA TRP A 84 3.83 -28.47 -3.21
C TRP A 84 4.52 -28.92 -1.93
N VAL A 85 3.76 -29.51 -1.01
CA VAL A 85 4.24 -30.13 0.22
C VAL A 85 3.73 -31.55 0.33
N SER A 86 4.41 -32.36 1.15
CA SER A 86 3.92 -33.71 1.48
C SER A 86 3.05 -33.63 2.73
N LEU A 87 2.00 -34.45 2.80
CA LEU A 87 1.13 -34.53 3.98
C LEU A 87 1.86 -35.17 5.16
N LYS A 88 2.71 -36.17 4.89
CA LYS A 88 3.46 -36.93 5.89
C LYS A 88 4.92 -37.10 5.52
N PHE A 89 5.76 -37.38 6.52
CA PHE A 89 7.13 -37.84 6.34
C PHE A 89 7.51 -38.86 7.41
N LYS A 90 7.95 -40.05 6.99
CA LYS A 90 8.26 -41.19 7.89
C LYS A 90 7.16 -41.48 8.91
N GLY A 91 5.89 -41.40 8.47
CA GLY A 91 4.71 -41.66 9.31
C GLY A 91 4.22 -40.46 10.15
N ALA A 92 5.01 -39.40 10.30
CA ALA A 92 4.61 -38.19 11.01
C ALA A 92 3.89 -37.20 10.09
N ASP A 93 2.85 -36.55 10.59
CA ASP A 93 2.13 -35.50 9.86
C ASP A 93 2.98 -34.23 9.72
N LEU A 94 3.01 -33.69 8.50
CA LEU A 94 3.65 -32.41 8.19
C LEU A 94 2.64 -31.27 8.12
N VAL A 95 1.43 -31.58 7.66
CA VAL A 95 0.29 -30.67 7.64
C VAL A 95 -0.96 -31.39 8.11
N VAL A 96 -1.81 -30.71 8.88
CA VAL A 96 -3.09 -31.24 9.37
C VAL A 96 -4.23 -30.34 8.93
N ARG A 97 -5.41 -30.91 8.67
CA ARG A 97 -6.62 -30.11 8.39
C ARG A 97 -6.93 -29.23 9.59
N THR A 98 -7.37 -28.00 9.33
CA THR A 98 -7.67 -27.04 10.39
C THR A 98 -8.82 -26.13 9.99
N ASP A 99 -9.60 -25.73 11.00
CA ASP A 99 -10.63 -24.70 10.86
C ASP A 99 -10.11 -23.30 11.22
N LYS A 100 -8.85 -23.20 11.66
CA LYS A 100 -8.19 -21.93 11.96
C LYS A 100 -8.25 -21.00 10.74
N ARG A 101 -8.59 -19.74 11.00
CA ARG A 101 -8.68 -18.69 9.98
C ARG A 101 -7.57 -17.66 10.16
N PRO A 102 -7.12 -17.01 9.08
CA PRO A 102 -6.32 -15.80 9.19
C PRO A 102 -7.06 -14.78 10.06
N TRP A 103 -6.30 -14.03 10.85
CA TRP A 103 -6.84 -12.96 11.67
C TRP A 103 -7.54 -11.91 10.79
N ASN A 104 -8.83 -11.67 11.05
CA ASN A 104 -9.64 -10.70 10.32
C ASN A 104 -10.30 -9.72 11.30
N PRO A 105 -9.79 -8.48 11.41
CA PRO A 105 -10.29 -7.52 12.39
C PRO A 105 -11.72 -7.03 12.08
N TYR A 106 -12.16 -7.09 10.82
CA TYR A 106 -13.53 -6.74 10.44
C TYR A 106 -14.55 -7.79 10.90
N GLU A 107 -14.23 -9.07 10.73
CA GLU A 107 -15.05 -10.17 11.24
C GLU A 107 -15.12 -10.16 12.77
N LEU A 108 -14.00 -9.89 13.45
CA LEU A 108 -13.95 -9.79 14.92
C LEU A 108 -14.89 -8.70 15.46
N LEU A 109 -14.97 -7.55 14.78
CA LEU A 109 -15.88 -6.47 15.15
C LEU A 109 -17.28 -6.61 14.54
N GLY A 110 -17.51 -7.59 13.66
CA GLY A 110 -18.79 -7.80 12.98
C GLY A 110 -19.19 -6.68 12.03
N ILE A 111 -18.22 -6.08 11.33
CA ILE A 111 -18.41 -4.94 10.42
C ILE A 111 -17.85 -5.22 9.02
N LYS A 112 -18.25 -4.41 8.04
CA LYS A 112 -17.74 -4.49 6.66
C LYS A 112 -16.45 -3.66 6.47
N PRO A 113 -15.61 -3.97 5.46
CA PRO A 113 -14.37 -3.23 5.20
C PRO A 113 -14.54 -1.73 4.89
N ASP A 114 -15.72 -1.32 4.44
CA ASP A 114 -16.12 0.07 4.14
C ASP A 114 -16.65 0.83 5.37
N ALA A 115 -16.66 0.22 6.56
CA ALA A 115 -17.16 0.84 7.79
C ALA A 115 -16.42 2.14 8.14
N THR A 116 -17.14 3.21 8.47
CA THR A 116 -16.51 4.45 8.95
C THR A 116 -15.85 4.25 10.32
N ASP A 117 -14.96 5.15 10.72
CA ASP A 117 -14.31 5.07 12.04
C ASP A 117 -15.33 5.16 13.18
N ALA A 118 -16.41 5.93 12.99
CA ALA A 118 -17.54 5.96 13.92
C ALA A 118 -18.22 4.58 14.02
N ALA A 119 -18.41 3.89 12.89
CA ALA A 119 -18.96 2.53 12.88
C ALA A 119 -18.02 1.52 13.57
N ILE A 120 -16.69 1.65 13.38
CA ILE A 120 -15.68 0.84 14.08
C ILE A 120 -15.76 1.05 15.60
N LYS A 121 -15.74 2.30 16.06
CA LYS A 121 -15.84 2.64 17.50
C LYS A 121 -17.14 2.12 18.11
N SER A 122 -18.26 2.28 17.40
CA SER A 122 -19.59 1.79 17.81
C SER A 122 -19.63 0.26 17.89
N ALA A 123 -19.10 -0.43 16.89
CA ALA A 123 -19.04 -1.89 16.85
C ALA A 123 -18.17 -2.45 17.98
N PHE A 124 -17.00 -1.86 18.22
CA PHE A 124 -16.15 -2.22 19.37
C PHE A 124 -16.89 -2.07 20.69
N ARG A 125 -17.56 -0.93 20.94
CA ARG A 125 -18.32 -0.72 22.19
C ARG A 125 -19.40 -1.79 22.39
N LYS A 126 -20.10 -2.19 21.31
CA LYS A 126 -21.12 -3.23 21.35
C LYS A 126 -20.54 -4.62 21.61
N ALA A 127 -19.40 -4.94 21.00
CA ALA A 127 -18.74 -6.24 21.13
C ALA A 127 -18.05 -6.38 22.50
N SER A 128 -17.34 -5.35 22.96
CA SER A 128 -16.53 -5.37 24.18
C SER A 128 -17.37 -5.55 25.44
N VAL A 129 -18.58 -5.00 25.48
CA VAL A 129 -19.54 -5.21 26.58
C VAL A 129 -19.86 -6.70 26.80
N LYS A 130 -19.91 -7.50 25.73
CA LYS A 130 -20.27 -8.91 25.79
C LYS A 130 -19.15 -9.82 26.30
N VAL A 131 -17.92 -9.32 26.32
CA VAL A 131 -16.72 -10.08 26.70
C VAL A 131 -15.88 -9.35 27.75
N HIS A 132 -16.45 -8.33 28.40
CA HIS A 132 -15.74 -7.56 29.42
C HIS A 132 -15.48 -8.45 30.64
N PRO A 133 -14.23 -8.58 31.13
CA PRO A 133 -13.91 -9.45 32.26
C PRO A 133 -14.80 -9.23 33.49
N ASP A 134 -15.04 -7.97 33.86
CA ASP A 134 -15.91 -7.63 35.01
C ASP A 134 -17.39 -7.99 34.82
N ARG A 135 -17.86 -8.11 33.57
CA ARG A 135 -19.27 -8.46 33.25
C ARG A 135 -19.44 -9.94 32.92
N CYS A 136 -18.33 -10.63 32.66
CA CYS A 136 -18.26 -12.05 32.33
C CYS A 136 -17.23 -12.75 33.22
N PRO A 137 -17.35 -12.68 34.56
CA PRO A 137 -16.35 -13.23 35.48
C PRO A 137 -16.21 -14.75 35.40
N ASP A 138 -17.25 -15.44 34.93
CA ASP A 138 -17.27 -16.89 34.78
C ASP A 138 -16.72 -17.39 33.43
N ASP A 139 -16.43 -16.49 32.47
CA ASP A 139 -15.82 -16.85 31.18
C ASP A 139 -14.29 -16.72 31.28
N PRO A 140 -13.54 -17.84 31.36
CA PRO A 140 -12.08 -17.81 31.50
C PRO A 140 -11.37 -17.16 30.30
N ASP A 141 -12.05 -17.07 29.14
CA ASP A 141 -11.51 -16.48 27.93
C ASP A 141 -11.88 -14.99 27.76
N ALA A 142 -12.71 -14.42 28.64
CA ALA A 142 -13.20 -13.04 28.53
C ALA A 142 -12.05 -12.02 28.35
N ALA A 143 -11.01 -12.14 29.17
CA ALA A 143 -9.83 -11.28 29.09
C ALA A 143 -9.09 -11.41 27.75
N SER A 144 -9.00 -12.62 27.20
CA SER A 144 -8.35 -12.85 25.90
C SER A 144 -9.18 -12.27 24.75
N LYS A 145 -10.49 -12.57 24.72
CA LYS A 145 -11.44 -12.04 23.73
C LYS A 145 -11.47 -10.51 23.75
N PHE A 146 -11.45 -9.91 24.94
CA PHE A 146 -11.41 -8.45 25.09
C PHE A 146 -10.12 -7.84 24.51
N ARG A 147 -8.95 -8.47 24.76
CA ARG A 147 -7.68 -8.04 24.17
C ARG A 147 -7.71 -8.14 22.64
N GLU A 148 -8.27 -9.21 22.07
CA GLU A 148 -8.40 -9.34 20.62
C GLU A 148 -9.28 -8.27 19.99
N LEU A 149 -10.43 -7.96 20.59
CA LEU A 149 -11.30 -6.88 20.12
C LEU A 149 -10.59 -5.51 20.22
N THR A 150 -9.82 -5.30 21.28
CA THR A 150 -9.06 -4.06 21.49
C THR A 150 -8.00 -3.90 20.41
N HIS A 151 -7.24 -4.96 20.13
CA HIS A 151 -6.26 -4.98 19.06
C HIS A 151 -6.91 -4.78 17.67
N ALA A 152 -8.05 -5.43 17.40
CA ALA A 152 -8.78 -5.24 16.14
C ALA A 152 -9.24 -3.78 15.95
N ARG A 153 -9.77 -3.15 17.00
CA ARG A 153 -10.15 -1.74 16.99
C ARG A 153 -8.94 -0.83 16.70
N GLU A 154 -7.85 -1.00 17.43
CA GLU A 154 -6.64 -0.17 17.28
C GLU A 154 -6.02 -0.33 15.90
N PHE A 155 -6.01 -1.55 15.38
CA PHE A 155 -5.53 -1.83 14.04
C PHE A 155 -6.40 -1.15 12.97
N LEU A 156 -7.73 -1.22 13.10
CA LEU A 156 -8.66 -0.64 12.13
C LEU A 156 -8.77 0.88 12.22
N LEU A 157 -8.57 1.46 13.41
CA LEU A 157 -8.53 2.91 13.57
C LEU A 157 -7.20 3.52 13.13
N SER A 158 -6.17 2.71 12.87
CA SER A 158 -4.95 3.18 12.24
C SER A 158 -5.12 3.19 10.70
N PRO A 159 -5.13 4.36 10.05
CA PRO A 159 -5.41 4.50 8.62
C PRO A 159 -4.43 3.73 7.76
N HIS A 160 -3.14 3.75 8.11
CA HIS A 160 -2.11 3.04 7.35
C HIS A 160 -2.22 1.52 7.52
N LYS A 161 -2.42 1.02 8.75
CA LYS A 161 -2.59 -0.43 8.99
C LYS A 161 -3.84 -0.96 8.28
N ARG A 162 -4.94 -0.22 8.39
CA ARG A 162 -6.20 -0.50 7.70
C ARG A 162 -6.03 -0.48 6.18
N LEU A 163 -5.36 0.54 5.63
CA LEU A 163 -5.10 0.67 4.20
C LEU A 163 -4.27 -0.50 3.67
N PHE A 164 -3.13 -0.80 4.30
CA PHE A 164 -2.27 -1.92 3.88
C PHE A 164 -2.99 -3.26 3.98
N TYR A 165 -3.76 -3.47 5.05
CA TYR A 165 -4.59 -4.66 5.19
C TYR A 165 -5.62 -4.76 4.05
N ASN A 166 -6.28 -3.66 3.72
CA ASN A 166 -7.28 -3.62 2.66
C ASN A 166 -6.67 -3.83 1.27
N ILE A 167 -5.50 -3.26 0.99
CA ILE A 167 -4.76 -3.48 -0.27
C ILE A 167 -4.39 -4.96 -0.38
N LYS A 168 -3.71 -5.50 0.65
CA LYS A 168 -3.20 -6.88 0.65
C LYS A 168 -4.33 -7.90 0.44
N ASN A 169 -5.49 -7.64 1.03
CA ASN A 169 -6.65 -8.53 0.96
C ASN A 169 -7.65 -8.16 -0.14
N ARG A 170 -7.34 -7.20 -1.02
CA ARG A 170 -8.22 -6.72 -2.11
C ARG A 170 -9.61 -6.29 -1.61
N LEU A 171 -9.66 -5.65 -0.45
CA LEU A 171 -10.88 -5.15 0.18
C LEU A 171 -11.19 -3.69 -0.18
N ILE A 172 -10.27 -3.00 -0.86
CA ILE A 172 -10.54 -1.68 -1.44
C ILE A 172 -11.43 -1.89 -2.66
N GLN A 173 -12.67 -1.46 -2.55
CA GLN A 173 -13.52 -1.29 -3.72
C GLN A 173 -13.05 -0.03 -4.46
N PRO A 174 -12.92 -0.05 -5.79
CA PRO A 174 -12.75 1.16 -6.56
C PRO A 174 -14.03 1.98 -6.44
N VAL A 175 -14.06 2.91 -5.48
CA VAL A 175 -15.16 3.85 -5.34
C VAL A 175 -14.82 5.05 -6.20
N VAL A 176 -15.66 5.33 -7.20
CA VAL A 176 -15.67 6.66 -7.83
C VAL A 176 -16.40 7.58 -6.85
N SER A 177 -15.69 8.03 -5.82
CA SER A 177 -16.21 9.05 -4.92
C SER A 177 -16.25 10.37 -5.66
N VAL A 178 -17.43 10.96 -5.81
CA VAL A 178 -17.63 12.33 -6.30
C VAL A 178 -17.43 13.39 -5.21
N GLU A 179 -17.20 12.95 -3.96
CA GLU A 179 -16.83 13.83 -2.84
C GLU A 179 -15.36 13.58 -2.51
N TRP A 180 -14.50 14.41 -3.09
CA TRP A 180 -13.04 14.27 -3.02
C TRP A 180 -12.41 15.08 -1.89
N TRP A 181 -13.06 15.16 -0.72
CA TRP A 181 -12.45 15.73 0.49
C TRP A 181 -13.00 15.03 1.74
N SER A 182 -12.13 14.31 2.46
CA SER A 182 -12.36 13.90 3.84
C SER A 182 -11.09 14.18 4.65
N ASP A 183 -11.28 14.73 5.85
CA ASP A 183 -10.30 15.35 6.76
C ASP A 183 -8.89 14.73 6.77
N TRP A 184 -8.01 15.29 5.94
CA TRP A 184 -6.59 14.97 5.92
C TRP A 184 -5.88 15.32 7.23
N ASP A 185 -6.44 16.26 8.00
CA ASP A 185 -5.84 16.71 9.25
C ASP A 185 -5.76 15.55 10.26
N THR A 186 -6.73 14.64 10.32
CA THR A 186 -6.68 13.46 11.19
C THR A 186 -5.57 12.46 10.82
N ILE A 187 -5.34 12.24 9.52
CA ILE A 187 -4.23 11.38 9.05
C ILE A 187 -2.88 12.02 9.39
N PHE A 188 -2.82 13.34 9.29
CA PHE A 188 -1.64 14.11 9.64
C PHE A 188 -1.40 14.15 11.16
N ASP A 189 -2.44 14.26 11.97
CA ASP A 189 -2.37 14.29 13.43
C ASP A 189 -1.93 12.93 13.99
N GLU A 190 -2.35 11.82 13.38
CA GLU A 190 -1.93 10.47 13.78
C GLU A 190 -0.47 10.15 13.37
N ILE A 191 -0.02 10.66 12.22
CA ILE A 191 1.41 10.63 11.85
C ILE A 191 2.23 11.48 12.84
N ASP A 192 1.64 12.52 13.43
CA ASP A 192 2.30 13.37 14.40
C ASP A 192 2.39 12.72 15.80
N ALA A 193 1.35 11.99 16.21
CA ALA A 193 1.33 11.25 17.47
C ALA A 193 2.33 10.06 17.50
N ASP A 194 2.49 9.34 16.38
CA ASP A 194 3.48 8.24 16.28
C ASP A 194 4.95 8.73 16.25
N LEU A 195 5.17 10.05 16.10
CA LEU A 195 6.49 10.69 16.03
C LEU A 195 6.80 11.60 17.25
N ASP A 196 5.93 11.61 18.27
CA ASP A 196 6.03 12.42 19.50
C ASP A 196 6.13 13.94 19.25
N LEU A 197 5.14 14.49 18.52
CA LEU A 197 5.11 15.88 18.00
C LEU A 197 4.07 16.81 18.68
N GLU A 198 3.93 16.81 20.01
CA GLU A 198 3.12 17.84 20.67
C GLU A 198 3.85 19.19 20.81
N GLY A 199 3.31 20.20 20.12
CA GLY A 199 3.59 21.61 20.36
C GLY A 199 4.46 22.23 19.29
N LEU A 200 3.85 22.97 18.36
CA LEU A 200 4.44 24.14 17.67
C LEU A 200 3.35 24.79 16.82
N THR A 201 2.80 25.88 17.33
CA THR A 201 1.91 26.77 16.58
C THR A 201 2.70 27.59 15.56
N SER A 202 2.03 27.90 14.45
CA SER A 202 2.53 28.58 13.25
C SER A 202 2.93 30.05 13.45
N GLU A 203 3.97 30.47 12.72
CA GLU A 203 4.19 31.87 12.29
C GLU A 203 4.29 31.90 10.74
N PRO A 204 3.94 33.01 10.06
CA PRO A 204 3.79 33.04 8.61
C PRO A 204 5.10 33.37 7.87
N GLY A 205 5.35 32.61 6.81
CA GLY A 205 5.93 33.09 5.55
C GLY A 205 7.45 33.23 5.47
N ILE A 206 8.14 32.14 5.08
CA ILE A 206 9.46 32.22 4.44
C ILE A 206 9.28 31.90 2.94
N PRO A 207 9.76 32.75 2.01
CA PRO A 207 9.71 32.44 0.58
C PRO A 207 10.58 31.20 0.26
N PRO A 208 10.25 30.46 -0.83
CA PRO A 208 10.93 29.21 -1.16
C PRO A 208 12.43 29.45 -1.37
N GLN A 209 13.25 28.85 -0.51
CA GLN A 209 14.69 28.77 -0.69
C GLN A 209 14.96 27.62 -1.67
N VAL A 210 15.32 27.97 -2.91
CA VAL A 210 15.93 27.01 -3.84
C VAL A 210 17.29 26.63 -3.27
N PRO A 211 17.69 25.34 -3.25
CA PRO A 211 19.00 24.94 -2.79
C PRO A 211 20.07 25.70 -3.58
N THR A 212 20.83 26.55 -2.92
CA THR A 212 21.79 27.49 -3.52
C THR A 212 23.13 26.85 -3.91
N ASP A 213 23.36 25.57 -3.58
CA ASP A 213 24.56 24.84 -3.97
C ASP A 213 24.41 24.14 -5.33
N GLY A 214 24.19 24.94 -6.39
CA GLY A 214 24.57 24.74 -7.80
C GLY A 214 24.38 23.38 -8.53
N GLY A 215 23.82 22.35 -7.91
CA GLY A 215 23.80 20.98 -8.40
C GLY A 215 22.41 20.35 -8.33
N ARG A 216 22.09 19.52 -9.33
CA ARG A 216 20.84 18.75 -9.37
C ARG A 216 20.79 17.75 -8.22
N VAL A 217 19.68 17.69 -7.48
CA VAL A 217 19.41 16.59 -6.54
C VAL A 217 19.24 15.27 -7.32
N ASP A 218 19.52 14.13 -6.70
CA ASP A 218 19.32 12.84 -7.38
C ASP A 218 17.83 12.57 -7.61
N ILE A 219 16.99 12.81 -6.59
CA ILE A 219 15.55 12.51 -6.64
C ILE A 219 14.73 13.69 -6.11
N LEU A 220 13.74 14.13 -6.88
CA LEU A 220 12.73 15.08 -6.42
C LEU A 220 11.37 14.39 -6.35
N ILE A 221 10.68 14.51 -5.21
CA ILE A 221 9.30 14.02 -5.05
C ILE A 221 8.33 15.17 -5.27
N MET A 222 7.60 15.17 -6.38
CA MET A 222 6.55 16.15 -6.67
C MET A 222 5.19 15.60 -6.26
N GLY A 223 4.41 16.39 -5.50
CA GLY A 223 3.20 15.89 -4.82
C GLY A 223 3.49 15.33 -3.43
N ALA A 224 4.57 15.81 -2.80
CA ALA A 224 5.10 15.28 -1.53
C ALA A 224 4.11 15.30 -0.37
N THR A 225 3.14 16.22 -0.38
CA THR A 225 2.15 16.39 0.68
C THR A 225 0.90 15.53 0.52
N GLY A 226 0.80 14.75 -0.56
CA GLY A 226 -0.25 13.73 -0.71
C GLY A 226 0.12 12.43 0.03
N LEU A 227 -0.80 11.46 0.02
CA LEU A 227 -0.58 10.15 0.66
C LEU A 227 0.65 9.43 0.09
N THR A 228 0.67 9.22 -1.23
CA THR A 228 1.79 8.55 -1.91
C THR A 228 3.09 9.34 -1.76
N GLY A 229 3.01 10.66 -1.83
CA GLY A 229 4.14 11.56 -1.60
C GLY A 229 4.75 11.40 -0.21
N THR A 230 3.94 11.44 0.84
CA THR A 230 4.41 11.30 2.22
C THR A 230 5.10 9.96 2.44
N VAL A 231 4.53 8.87 1.90
CA VAL A 231 5.14 7.54 1.96
C VAL A 231 6.46 7.50 1.20
N ALA A 232 6.50 8.08 -0.01
CA ALA A 232 7.74 8.17 -0.80
C ALA A 232 8.83 8.96 -0.06
N CYS A 233 8.47 10.06 0.63
CA CYS A 233 9.40 10.83 1.46
C CYS A 233 9.99 9.97 2.59
N SER A 234 9.17 9.21 3.32
CA SER A 234 9.64 8.31 4.38
C SER A 234 10.51 7.16 3.85
N ILE A 235 10.27 6.67 2.63
CA ILE A 235 11.13 5.68 1.98
C ILE A 235 12.46 6.32 1.60
N CYS A 236 12.44 7.50 0.98
CA CYS A 236 13.64 8.23 0.58
C CYS A 236 14.53 8.52 1.79
N HIS A 237 13.96 9.05 2.88
CA HIS A 237 14.69 9.33 4.11
C HIS A 237 15.38 8.08 4.70
N ARG A 238 14.73 6.90 4.64
CA ARG A 238 15.27 5.67 5.24
C ARG A 238 16.21 4.89 4.33
N GLN A 239 15.98 4.92 3.01
CA GLN A 239 16.59 3.99 2.07
C GLN A 239 17.59 4.64 1.11
N LEU A 240 17.51 5.95 0.85
CA LEU A 240 18.43 6.65 -0.05
C LEU A 240 19.73 7.09 0.63
N GLN A 241 20.50 6.12 1.12
CA GLN A 241 21.83 6.39 1.68
C GLN A 241 22.78 6.87 0.58
N GLY A 242 23.46 8.00 0.81
CA GLY A 242 24.44 8.57 -0.12
C GLY A 242 23.84 9.24 -1.36
N ARG A 243 22.51 9.45 -1.41
CA ARG A 243 21.83 10.18 -2.48
C ARG A 243 21.14 11.43 -1.95
N THR A 244 21.09 12.45 -2.78
CA THR A 244 20.44 13.72 -2.48
C THR A 244 19.00 13.71 -2.94
N TRP A 245 18.09 14.26 -2.13
CA TRP A 245 16.69 14.33 -2.48
C TRP A 245 16.00 15.59 -1.95
N ALA A 246 14.92 15.98 -2.62
CA ALA A 246 14.11 17.15 -2.25
C ALA A 246 12.62 16.86 -2.47
N ILE A 247 11.76 17.76 -1.98
CA ILE A 247 10.31 17.65 -2.08
C ILE A 247 9.69 18.87 -2.77
N ALA A 248 8.58 18.66 -3.46
CA ALA A 248 7.81 19.73 -4.08
C ALA A 248 6.29 19.50 -3.99
N GLY A 249 5.54 20.60 -3.97
CA GLY A 249 4.08 20.58 -3.84
C GLY A 249 3.45 21.97 -3.84
N ARG A 250 2.13 22.02 -3.80
CA ARG A 250 1.36 23.29 -3.84
C ARG A 250 1.14 23.91 -2.46
N ASP A 251 0.97 23.06 -1.45
CA ASP A 251 0.67 23.47 -0.07
C ASP A 251 1.97 23.77 0.68
N GLY A 252 2.32 25.06 0.76
CA GLY A 252 3.53 25.51 1.43
C GLY A 252 3.58 25.17 2.93
N ARG A 253 2.43 25.18 3.62
CA ARG A 253 2.38 24.84 5.05
C ARG A 253 2.70 23.36 5.28
N LYS A 254 2.09 22.48 4.47
CA LYS A 254 2.37 21.04 4.55
C LYS A 254 3.79 20.70 4.11
N LEU A 255 4.33 21.40 3.11
CA LEU A 255 5.72 21.24 2.71
C LEU A 255 6.69 21.64 3.82
N GLU A 256 6.45 22.77 4.49
CA GLU A 256 7.30 23.25 5.59
C GLU A 256 7.30 22.26 6.75
N ARG A 257 6.11 21.72 7.08
CA ARG A 257 6.00 20.64 8.07
C ARG A 257 6.78 19.39 7.68
N LEU A 258 6.83 19.01 6.40
CA LEU A 258 7.67 17.91 5.93
C LEU A 258 9.17 18.27 5.95
N ARG A 259 9.53 19.50 5.56
CA ARG A 259 10.91 20.00 5.57
C ARG A 259 11.52 19.89 6.96
N SER A 260 10.82 20.41 7.97
CA SER A 260 11.26 20.36 9.37
C SER A 260 11.42 18.94 9.91
N LYS A 261 10.72 17.95 9.35
CA LYS A 261 10.86 16.53 9.73
C LYS A 261 12.10 15.87 9.13
N PHE A 262 12.49 16.27 7.93
CA PHE A 262 13.60 15.65 7.21
C PHE A 262 14.91 16.41 7.37
N GLU A 263 14.89 17.68 7.78
CA GLU A 263 16.08 18.38 8.22
C GLU A 263 16.48 17.97 9.65
N PRO A 264 17.79 17.89 9.95
CA PRO A 264 18.95 18.15 9.09
C PRO A 264 19.52 16.90 8.38
N SER A 265 18.69 16.03 7.78
CA SER A 265 19.18 14.81 7.13
C SER A 265 20.26 15.12 6.06
N PRO A 266 21.42 14.44 6.09
CA PRO A 266 22.53 14.71 5.17
C PRO A 266 22.16 14.58 3.68
N GLY A 267 21.12 13.81 3.33
CA GLY A 267 20.64 13.63 1.96
C GLY A 267 19.50 14.57 1.56
N PHE A 268 18.79 15.16 2.51
CA PHE A 268 17.67 16.05 2.20
C PHE A 268 18.17 17.45 1.84
N ARG A 269 17.59 18.05 0.79
CA ARG A 269 18.03 19.34 0.24
C ARG A 269 16.94 20.40 0.27
N GLY A 270 15.80 20.13 0.88
CA GLY A 270 14.75 21.13 1.12
C GLY A 270 13.50 20.94 0.28
N MET A 271 12.70 22.00 0.21
CA MET A 271 11.37 21.98 -0.39
C MET A 271 11.20 23.07 -1.46
N THR A 272 10.33 22.84 -2.44
CA THR A 272 9.95 23.85 -3.42
C THR A 272 8.44 23.91 -3.57
N ARG A 273 7.89 25.12 -3.45
CA ARG A 273 6.47 25.35 -3.73
C ARG A 273 6.27 25.50 -5.24
N VAL A 274 5.19 24.92 -5.74
CA VAL A 274 4.83 24.92 -7.18
C VAL A 274 3.44 25.52 -7.32
N GLU A 275 3.31 26.59 -8.11
CA GLU A 275 2.04 27.29 -8.33
C GLU A 275 1.73 27.52 -9.82
N SER A 276 2.74 27.44 -10.68
CA SER A 276 2.65 27.81 -12.10
C SER A 276 3.32 26.77 -13.02
N ALA A 277 3.09 26.88 -14.33
CA ALA A 277 3.79 26.05 -15.32
C ALA A 277 5.28 26.41 -15.39
N GLU A 278 5.63 27.67 -15.19
CA GLU A 278 6.99 28.16 -15.12
C GLU A 278 7.74 27.56 -13.92
N ASP A 279 7.05 27.29 -12.80
CA ASP A 279 7.62 26.56 -11.67
C ASP A 279 7.99 25.13 -12.07
N LEU A 280 7.19 24.45 -12.89
CA LEU A 280 7.50 23.09 -13.36
C LEU A 280 8.79 23.06 -14.20
N GLU A 281 8.96 24.05 -15.08
CA GLU A 281 10.19 24.18 -15.87
C GLU A 281 11.42 24.47 -15.01
N ARG A 282 11.28 25.29 -13.96
CA ARG A 282 12.37 25.52 -13.00
C ARG A 282 12.68 24.25 -12.22
N LEU A 283 11.64 23.59 -11.72
CA LEU A 283 11.72 22.39 -10.90
C LEU A 283 12.37 21.22 -11.66
N ALA A 284 12.05 21.05 -12.94
CA ALA A 284 12.67 20.03 -13.79
C ALA A 284 14.20 20.16 -13.83
N ARG A 285 14.75 21.38 -13.75
CA ARG A 285 16.19 21.63 -13.84
C ARG A 285 16.94 21.36 -12.54
N THR A 286 16.24 21.19 -11.42
CA THR A 286 16.86 21.01 -10.10
C THR A 286 17.08 19.55 -9.73
N ALA A 287 16.63 18.58 -10.54
CA ALA A 287 16.68 17.16 -10.20
C ALA A 287 17.20 16.29 -11.36
N ARG A 288 17.83 15.15 -11.05
CA ARG A 288 18.19 14.10 -12.02
C ARG A 288 16.99 13.23 -12.37
N VAL A 289 16.16 12.92 -11.38
CA VAL A 289 14.89 12.21 -11.53
C VAL A 289 13.79 12.98 -10.80
N VAL A 290 12.66 13.19 -11.47
CA VAL A 290 11.41 13.65 -10.85
C VAL A 290 10.49 12.45 -10.69
N CYS A 291 10.16 12.14 -9.45
CA CYS A 291 9.10 11.21 -9.07
C CYS A 291 7.82 12.03 -8.87
N ASP A 292 6.99 12.08 -9.90
CA ASP A 292 5.73 12.81 -9.90
C ASP A 292 4.62 11.89 -9.39
N VAL A 293 4.20 12.14 -8.15
CA VAL A 293 3.09 11.45 -7.49
C VAL A 293 1.90 12.40 -7.28
N THR A 294 1.83 13.47 -8.08
CA THR A 294 0.69 14.37 -8.09
C THR A 294 -0.53 13.72 -8.74
N GLY A 295 -1.71 14.23 -8.38
CA GLY A 295 -2.95 13.96 -9.09
C GLY A 295 -3.84 15.21 -9.09
N PRO A 296 -4.77 15.34 -10.04
CA PRO A 296 -4.99 14.47 -11.21
C PRO A 296 -3.94 14.67 -12.32
N LYS A 297 -3.56 13.62 -13.06
CA LYS A 297 -2.42 13.68 -13.99
C LYS A 297 -2.71 14.40 -15.30
N ILE A 298 -3.95 14.33 -15.76
CA ILE A 298 -4.36 14.98 -17.01
C ILE A 298 -4.10 16.50 -17.02
N GLU A 299 -4.05 17.15 -15.85
CA GLU A 299 -3.85 18.60 -15.74
C GLU A 299 -2.37 19.02 -15.75
N VAL A 300 -1.50 18.25 -15.10
CA VAL A 300 -0.13 18.69 -14.78
C VAL A 300 0.95 17.71 -15.25
N GLY A 301 0.64 16.41 -15.28
CA GLY A 301 1.65 15.36 -15.50
C GLY A 301 2.38 15.49 -16.84
N THR A 302 1.64 15.74 -17.92
CA THR A 302 2.26 15.84 -19.26
C THR A 302 3.18 17.05 -19.36
N LYS A 303 2.79 18.19 -18.78
CA LYS A 303 3.63 19.40 -18.73
C LYS A 303 4.90 19.17 -17.91
N MET A 304 4.80 18.46 -16.80
CA MET A 304 5.97 18.11 -16.00
C MET A 304 6.91 17.16 -16.75
N ALA A 305 6.37 16.17 -17.47
CA ALA A 305 7.16 15.27 -18.29
C ALA A 305 7.87 16.00 -19.45
N GLU A 306 7.18 16.90 -20.15
CA GLU A 306 7.76 17.76 -21.19
C GLU A 306 8.88 18.66 -20.63
N ALA A 307 8.63 19.29 -19.47
CA ALA A 307 9.64 20.09 -18.77
C ALA A 307 10.87 19.24 -18.39
N CYS A 308 10.65 18.01 -17.92
CA CYS A 308 11.72 17.06 -17.60
C CYS A 308 12.54 16.69 -18.84
N VAL A 309 11.91 16.34 -19.95
CA VAL A 309 12.60 16.03 -21.21
C VAL A 309 13.42 17.22 -21.70
N LYS A 310 12.84 18.43 -21.70
CA LYS A 310 13.54 19.68 -22.07
C LYS A 310 14.75 19.96 -21.17
N ALA A 311 14.69 19.57 -19.89
CA ALA A 311 15.78 19.75 -18.92
C ALA A 311 16.80 18.61 -18.91
N GLY A 312 16.60 17.53 -19.66
CA GLY A 312 17.44 16.32 -19.56
C GLY A 312 17.26 15.60 -18.21
N THR A 313 16.04 15.58 -17.69
CA THR A 313 15.64 15.02 -16.39
C THR A 313 14.75 13.83 -16.59
N HIS A 314 15.04 12.72 -15.90
CA HIS A 314 14.20 11.53 -15.95
C HIS A 314 12.88 11.79 -15.23
N TYR A 315 11.80 11.24 -15.78
CA TYR A 315 10.46 11.40 -15.24
C TYR A 315 9.87 10.03 -14.91
N VAL A 316 9.38 9.87 -13.70
CA VAL A 316 8.67 8.67 -13.24
C VAL A 316 7.36 9.11 -12.60
N GLU A 317 6.29 8.40 -12.91
CA GLU A 317 4.99 8.63 -12.31
C GLU A 317 4.24 7.31 -12.03
N VAL A 318 3.17 7.38 -11.23
CA VAL A 318 2.52 6.20 -10.60
C VAL A 318 1.04 6.00 -10.97
N THR A 319 0.52 6.73 -11.96
CA THR A 319 -0.91 6.71 -12.30
C THR A 319 -1.29 5.56 -13.22
N GLY A 320 -2.51 5.04 -13.04
CA GLY A 320 -3.19 4.17 -13.99
C GLY A 320 -4.10 4.92 -14.96
N GLU A 321 -4.06 6.26 -15.00
CA GLU A 321 -4.89 7.06 -15.90
C GLU A 321 -4.54 6.81 -17.38
N VAL A 322 -5.36 5.99 -18.04
CA VAL A 322 -5.15 5.54 -19.43
C VAL A 322 -4.99 6.70 -20.42
N ILE A 323 -5.77 7.77 -20.26
CA ILE A 323 -5.71 8.95 -21.14
C ILE A 323 -4.37 9.68 -20.99
N HIS A 324 -3.91 9.88 -19.75
CA HIS A 324 -2.62 10.51 -19.49
C HIS A 324 -1.47 9.66 -20.05
N ASN A 325 -1.48 8.33 -19.82
CA ASN A 325 -0.47 7.41 -20.33
C ASN A 325 -0.43 7.39 -21.88
N ARG A 326 -1.59 7.49 -22.54
CA ARG A 326 -1.68 7.66 -24.00
C ARG A 326 -1.01 8.96 -24.45
N LEU A 327 -1.31 10.07 -23.77
CA LEU A 327 -0.75 11.39 -24.08
C LEU A 327 0.75 11.43 -23.91
N LEU A 328 1.30 10.93 -22.78
CA LEU A 328 2.74 10.83 -22.56
C LEU A 328 3.44 10.09 -23.72
N ARG A 329 2.88 8.96 -24.14
CA ARG A 329 3.44 8.20 -25.27
C ARG A 329 3.40 8.99 -26.57
N ASP A 330 2.30 9.66 -26.87
CA ASP A 330 2.14 10.38 -28.14
C ASP A 330 2.98 11.66 -28.22
N THR A 331 3.08 12.41 -27.12
CA THR A 331 3.66 13.75 -27.14
C THR A 331 5.09 13.79 -26.63
N VAL A 332 5.53 12.80 -25.82
CA VAL A 332 6.81 12.85 -25.12
C VAL A 332 7.79 11.76 -25.57
N ASP A 333 7.35 10.59 -26.06
CA ASP A 333 8.27 9.45 -26.37
C ASP A 333 9.38 9.84 -27.37
N GLY A 334 9.03 10.50 -28.48
CA GLY A 334 10.00 10.88 -29.50
C GLY A 334 11.06 11.86 -28.99
N SER A 335 10.64 12.89 -28.26
CA SER A 335 11.55 13.89 -27.70
C SER A 335 12.39 13.32 -26.55
N ALA A 336 11.81 12.44 -25.74
CA ALA A 336 12.52 11.72 -24.67
C ALA A 336 13.65 10.84 -25.24
N ARG A 337 13.38 10.07 -26.29
CA ARG A 337 14.39 9.25 -26.98
C ARG A 337 15.53 10.10 -27.53
N ALA A 338 15.19 11.19 -28.22
CA ALA A 338 16.19 12.11 -28.77
C ALA A 338 17.07 12.74 -27.68
N ALA A 339 16.50 13.03 -26.51
CA ALA A 339 17.20 13.61 -25.37
C ALA A 339 17.94 12.58 -24.49
N GLY A 340 17.79 11.26 -24.74
CA GLY A 340 18.34 10.22 -23.86
C GLY A 340 17.69 10.18 -22.47
N VAL A 341 16.43 10.61 -22.37
CA VAL A 341 15.68 10.73 -21.11
C VAL A 341 14.71 9.56 -20.95
N CYS A 342 14.76 8.87 -19.81
CA CYS A 342 13.73 7.92 -19.41
C CYS A 342 12.46 8.64 -18.94
N VAL A 343 11.32 8.26 -19.53
CA VAL A 343 9.97 8.63 -19.10
C VAL A 343 9.22 7.35 -18.79
N LEU A 344 8.93 7.12 -17.51
CA LEU A 344 8.24 5.92 -17.03
C LEU A 344 6.85 6.32 -16.51
N GLY A 345 5.82 6.01 -17.29
CA GLY A 345 4.44 6.04 -16.83
C GLY A 345 4.04 4.73 -16.13
N ALA A 346 2.94 4.75 -15.38
CA ALA A 346 2.34 3.59 -14.74
C ALA A 346 3.29 2.81 -13.80
N GLY A 347 4.17 3.50 -13.07
CA GLY A 347 5.15 2.89 -12.16
C GLY A 347 4.62 2.50 -10.77
N GLY A 348 3.29 2.39 -10.59
CA GLY A 348 2.66 2.06 -9.30
C GLY A 348 2.22 0.60 -9.19
N LEU A 349 1.39 0.29 -8.18
CA LEU A 349 1.06 -1.09 -7.80
C LEU A 349 0.11 -1.81 -8.77
N ASN A 350 -0.86 -1.09 -9.36
CA ASN A 350 -1.91 -1.61 -10.25
C ASN A 350 -2.19 -0.60 -11.37
N CYS A 351 -1.17 -0.28 -12.17
CA CYS A 351 -1.19 0.83 -13.12
C CYS A 351 -1.26 0.35 -14.58
#